data_AF-A0A650GFJ8-F1
#
_entry.id   AF-A0A650GFJ8-F1
#
_cell.length_a   1.000
_cell.length_b   1.000
_cell.length_c   1.000
_cell.angle_alpha   90.00
_cell.angle_beta   90.00
_cell.angle_gamma   90.00
#
_symmetry.space_group_name_H-M   'P 1'
#
loop_
_entity.id
_entity.type
_entity.pdbx_description
1 polymer ?
#
loop_
_entity_poly.entity_id
_entity_poly.type
_entity_poly.pdbx_seq_one_letter_code
_entity_poly.pdbx_strand_id
1 'polypeptide(L)' 'MAAELDRAVRRWHQLPLDRAVAASAGVRELLGELAGDIPPDLGPAVLMDQLRVVVHDRCDEGEVPGLAERLAALRLGWSA' A
#
# COMPACT_ATOMS: atom_id res chain seq x y z
N MET A 1 12.11 -5.29 1.05
CA MET A 1 10.88 -4.90 0.35
C MET A 1 9.72 -5.86 0.61
N ALA A 2 9.74 -7.10 0.10
CA ALA A 2 8.64 -8.07 0.25
C ALA A 2 8.16 -8.28 1.71
N ALA A 3 9.09 -8.40 2.66
CA ALA A 3 8.76 -8.56 4.07
C ALA A 3 7.95 -7.39 4.67
N GLU A 4 8.19 -6.15 4.21
CA GLU A 4 7.49 -4.98 4.74
C GLU A 4 6.10 -4.81 4.09
N LEU A 5 5.98 -5.11 2.80
CA LEU A 5 4.68 -5.19 2.13
C LEU A 5 3.76 -6.22 2.81
N ASP A 6 4.29 -7.38 3.17
CA ASP A 6 3.53 -8.39 3.90
C ASP A 6 3.11 -7.95 5.30
N ARG A 7 3.97 -7.21 6.02
CA ARG A 7 3.60 -6.62 7.32
C ARG A 7 2.51 -5.57 7.15
N ALA A 8 2.58 -4.75 6.12
CA ALA A 8 1.57 -3.75 5.80
C ALA A 8 0.22 -4.42 5.49
N VAL A 9 0.19 -5.42 4.62
CA VAL A 9 -1.05 -6.16 4.28
C VAL A 9 -1.65 -6.83 5.52
N ARG A 10 -0.84 -7.52 6.32
CA ARG A 10 -1.33 -8.15 7.55
C ARG A 10 -1.91 -7.13 8.52
N ARG A 11 -1.26 -5.99 8.70
CA ARG A 11 -1.76 -4.92 9.58
C ARG A 11 -3.06 -4.32 9.04
N TRP A 12 -3.17 -4.09 7.73
CA TRP A 12 -4.36 -3.57 7.07
C TRP A 12 -5.59 -4.45 7.32
N HIS A 13 -5.46 -5.77 7.17
CA HIS A 13 -6.54 -6.73 7.44
C HIS A 13 -6.98 -6.77 8.91
N GLN A 14 -6.19 -6.20 9.82
CA GLN A 14 -6.52 -6.08 11.24
C GLN A 14 -7.13 -4.71 11.60
N LEU A 15 -7.23 -3.78 10.64
CA LEU A 15 -7.84 -2.47 10.89
C LEU A 15 -9.37 -2.58 10.91
N PRO A 16 -10.02 -1.90 11.87
CA PRO A 16 -11.43 -1.56 11.74
C PRO A 16 -11.70 -0.82 10.42
N LEU A 17 -12.87 -1.03 9.82
CA LEU A 17 -13.21 -0.51 8.49
C LEU A 17 -13.09 1.01 8.42
N ASP A 18 -13.54 1.74 9.43
CA ASP A 18 -13.42 3.19 9.56
C ASP A 18 -11.96 3.66 9.50
N ARG A 19 -11.06 2.94 10.19
CA ARG A 19 -9.62 3.21 10.13
C ARG A 19 -9.03 2.88 8.77
N ALA A 20 -9.44 1.79 8.13
CA ALA A 20 -9.00 1.45 6.78
C ALA A 20 -9.45 2.52 5.76
N VAL A 21 -10.68 3.03 5.88
CA VAL A 21 -11.18 4.14 5.07
C VAL A 21 -10.33 5.40 5.28
N ALA A 22 -10.08 5.80 6.52
CA ALA A 22 -9.25 6.97 6.83
C ALA A 22 -7.81 6.84 6.30
N ALA A 23 -7.23 5.62 6.37
CA ALA A 23 -5.89 5.33 5.90
C ALA A 23 -5.79 5.18 4.36
N SER A 24 -6.91 5.03 3.65
CA SER A 24 -6.92 4.73 2.22
C SER A 24 -6.25 5.81 1.37
N ALA A 25 -6.32 7.09 1.78
CA ALA A 25 -5.72 8.19 1.03
C ALA A 25 -4.20 8.02 0.83
N GLY A 26 -3.46 7.73 1.89
CA GLY A 26 -2.00 7.56 1.81
C GLY A 26 -1.59 6.30 1.03
N VAL A 27 -2.39 5.23 1.10
CA VAL A 27 -2.13 4.03 0.28
C VAL A 27 -2.42 4.30 -1.18
N ARG A 28 -3.48 5.04 -1.51
CA ARG A 28 -3.84 5.46 -2.87
C ARG A 28 -2.78 6.37 -3.49
N GLU A 29 -2.20 7.27 -2.71
CA GLU A 29 -1.11 8.13 -3.15
C GLU A 29 0.12 7.30 -3.57
N LEU A 30 0.59 6.41 -2.70
CA LEU A 30 1.70 5.49 -3.03
C LEU A 30 1.37 4.64 -4.26
N LEU A 31 0.15 4.09 -4.32
CA LEU A 31 -0.31 3.28 -5.43
C LEU A 31 -0.27 4.06 -6.76
N GLY A 32 -0.74 5.30 -6.78
CA GLY A 32 -0.73 6.16 -7.96
C GLY A 32 0.68 6.52 -8.43
N GLU A 33 1.57 6.84 -7.48
CA GLU A 33 2.98 7.09 -7.79
C GLU A 33 3.67 5.87 -8.43
N LEU A 34 3.42 4.68 -7.89
CA LEU A 34 4.03 3.45 -8.40
C LEU A 34 3.42 3.00 -9.72
N ALA A 35 2.12 3.21 -9.93
CA ALA A 35 1.43 2.83 -11.16
C ALA A 35 1.68 3.80 -12.32
N GLY A 36 2.06 5.06 -12.03
CA GLY A 36 2.19 6.12 -13.04
C GLY A 36 0.86 6.70 -13.50
N ASP A 37 -0.26 6.26 -12.92
CA ASP A 37 -1.62 6.77 -13.10
C ASP A 37 -2.44 6.42 -11.84
N ILE A 38 -3.65 6.97 -11.67
CA ILE A 38 -4.53 6.72 -10.53
C ILE A 38 -5.37 5.47 -10.78
N PRO A 39 -5.14 4.34 -10.07
CA PRO A 39 -5.96 3.15 -10.28
C PRO A 39 -7.39 3.36 -9.78
N PRO A 40 -8.37 2.61 -10.32
CA PRO A 40 -9.76 2.74 -9.92
C PRO A 40 -9.95 2.53 -8.41
N ASP A 41 -10.84 3.33 -7.83
CA ASP A 41 -11.26 3.17 -6.43
C ASP A 41 -12.22 1.99 -6.30
N LEU A 42 -11.69 0.85 -5.87
CA LEU A 42 -12.46 -0.36 -5.58
C LEU A 42 -12.75 -0.53 -4.07
N GLY A 43 -12.48 0.50 -3.27
CA GLY A 43 -12.62 0.50 -1.82
C GLY A 43 -11.47 -0.18 -1.05
N PRO A 44 -11.50 -0.07 0.29
CA PRO A 44 -10.41 -0.52 1.17
C PRO A 44 -10.23 -2.04 1.22
N ALA A 45 -11.22 -2.82 0.78
CA ALA A 45 -11.14 -4.29 0.78
C ALA A 45 -10.12 -4.83 -0.22
N VAL A 46 -9.92 -4.13 -1.34
CA VAL A 46 -9.06 -4.56 -2.47
C VAL A 46 -7.82 -3.70 -2.62
N LEU A 47 -7.71 -2.61 -1.86
CA LEU A 47 -6.63 -1.62 -2.00
C LEU A 47 -5.24 -2.22 -1.78
N MET A 48 -5.08 -3.14 -0.82
CA MET A 48 -3.80 -3.81 -0.58
C MET A 48 -3.45 -4.85 -1.65
N ASP A 49 -4.45 -5.43 -2.32
CA ASP A 49 -4.23 -6.33 -3.47
C ASP A 49 -3.77 -5.53 -4.69
N GLN A 50 -4.39 -4.36 -4.94
CA GLN A 50 -3.91 -3.43 -5.97
C GLN A 50 -2.46 -3.01 -5.73
N LEU A 51 -2.10 -2.69 -4.47
CA LEU A 51 -0.72 -2.34 -4.11
C LEU A 51 0.24 -3.51 -4.32
N ARG A 52 -0.15 -4.74 -3.99
CA ARG A 52 0.69 -5.94 -4.21
C ARG A 52 1.03 -6.12 -5.69
N VAL A 53 0.05 -5.99 -6.58
CA VAL A 53 0.26 -6.10 -8.03
C VAL A 53 1.23 -5.03 -8.52
N VAL A 54 0.97 -3.76 -8.19
CA VAL A 54 1.80 -2.66 -8.68
C VAL A 54 3.23 -2.72 -8.14
N VAL A 55 3.41 -3.11 -6.86
CA VAL A 55 4.76 -3.33 -6.31
C VAL A 55 5.46 -4.46 -7.05
N HIS A 56 4.77 -5.57 -7.34
CA HIS A 56 5.37 -6.68 -8.09
C HIS A 56 5.82 -6.23 -9.49
N ASP A 57 4.94 -5.57 -10.25
CA ASP A 57 5.25 -5.06 -11.59
C ASP A 57 6.46 -4.11 -11.57
N ARG A 58 6.53 -3.20 -10.58
CA ARG A 58 7.67 -2.30 -10.42
C ARG A 58 8.96 -3.02 -10.05
N CYS A 59 8.90 -4.03 -9.20
CA CYS A 59 10.08 -4.83 -8.85
C CYS A 59 10.62 -5.62 -10.04
N ASP A 60 9.73 -6.11 -10.91
CA ASP A 60 10.11 -6.83 -12.13
C ASP A 60 10.79 -5.90 -13.15
N GLU A 61 10.46 -4.61 -13.14
CA GLU A 61 11.12 -3.57 -13.94
C GLU A 61 12.42 -3.03 -13.31
N GLY A 62 12.61 -3.20 -12.00
CA GLY A 62 13.83 -2.80 -11.31
C GLY A 62 13.65 -2.50 -9.82
N GLU A 63 14.75 -2.12 -9.17
CA GLU A 63 14.69 -1.69 -7.78
C GLU A 63 13.89 -0.38 -7.66
N VAL A 64 13.00 -0.32 -6.68
CA VAL A 64 12.28 0.90 -6.28
C VAL A 64 12.92 1.45 -5.00
N PRO A 65 13.76 2.49 -5.09
CA PRO A 65 14.46 3.02 -3.93
C PRO A 65 13.50 3.52 -2.84
N GLY A 66 13.78 3.18 -1.58
CA GLY A 66 13.01 3.67 -0.44
C GLY A 66 11.61 3.06 -0.25
N LEU A 67 11.20 2.10 -1.08
CA LEU A 67 9.84 1.54 -1.02
C LEU A 67 9.57 0.84 0.33
N ALA A 68 10.56 0.16 0.92
CA ALA A 68 10.40 -0.46 2.22
C ALA A 68 10.12 0.57 3.33
N GLU A 69 10.84 1.69 3.33
CA GLU A 69 10.71 2.78 4.28
C GLU A 69 9.34 3.46 4.14
N ARG A 70 8.89 3.68 2.90
CA ARG A 70 7.57 4.25 2.60
C ARG A 70 6.42 3.34 3.07
N LEU A 71 6.53 2.03 2.81
CA LEU A 71 5.55 1.04 3.30
C LEU A 71 5.52 0.99 4.84
N ALA A 72 6.69 1.07 5.48
CA ALA A 72 6.78 1.12 6.93
C ALA A 72 6.14 2.40 7.50
N ALA A 73 6.37 3.56 6.87
CA ALA A 73 5.77 4.83 7.28
C ALA A 73 4.24 4.79 7.20
N LEU A 74 3.67 4.28 6.09
CA LEU A 74 2.23 4.06 5.97
C LEU A 74 1.72 3.16 7.10
N ARG A 75 2.33 1.99 7.29
CA ARG A 75 1.89 1.02 8.29
C ARG A 75 1.91 1.58 9.71
N LEU A 76 2.92 2.38 10.05
CA LEU A 76 3.02 3.02 11.36
C LEU A 76 1.95 4.10 11.56
N GLY A 77 1.59 4.83 10.48
CA GLY A 77 0.54 5.85 10.49
C GLY A 77 -0.87 5.32 10.76
N TRP A 78 -1.14 4.03 10.54
CA TRP A 78 -2.47 3.44 10.81
C TRP A 78 -2.74 3.14 12.29
N SER A 79 -1.82 3.49 13.19
CA SER A 79 -1.90 3.15 14.62
C SER A 79 -2.43 4.30 15.49
N ALA A 80 -2.84 5.41 14.88
CA ALA A 80 -3.51 6.53 15.55
C ALA A 80 -5.03 6.31 15.68
#